data_AF-A0A368H338-F1
#
_entry.id   AF-A0A368H338-F1
#
_cell.length_a   1.000
_cell.length_b   1.000
_cell.length_c   1.000
_cell.angle_alpha   90.00
_cell.angle_beta   90.00
_cell.angle_gamma   90.00
#
_symmetry.space_group_name_H-M   'P 1'
#
loop_
_entity.id
_entity.type
_entity.pdbx_description
1 polymer ?
#
loop_
_entity_poly.entity_id
_entity_poly.type
_entity_poly.pdbx_seq_one_letter_code
_entity_poly.pdbx_strand_id
1 'polypeptide(L)'
;MYQGIEPSPPIFIGKYSCKLEEDAYDLVNEPGVTATDDKLIYTGGNGKVNLRDAVKSWKNELKEMSEKKEFGCNFSLGDKSKIGCIFK
;
A
#
# COMPACT_ATOMS: atom_id res chain seq x y z
N MET A 1 3.59 11.11 -38.95
CA MET A 1 3.32 11.60 -37.59
C MET A 1 3.85 10.56 -36.63
N TYR A 2 5.03 10.78 -36.05
CA TYR A 2 5.55 9.89 -35.01
C TYR A 2 4.82 10.25 -33.72
N GLN A 3 3.98 9.34 -33.22
CA GLN A 3 3.45 9.45 -31.87
C GLN A 3 4.66 9.41 -30.92
N GLY A 4 4.94 10.54 -30.28
CA GLY A 4 5.99 10.65 -29.29
C GLY A 4 5.68 9.69 -28.15
N ILE A 5 6.58 8.74 -27.92
CA ILE A 5 6.55 7.91 -26.73
C ILE A 5 6.94 8.86 -25.59
N GLU A 6 5.96 9.35 -24.84
CA GLU A 6 6.26 10.11 -23.62
C GLU A 6 7.12 9.21 -22.72
N PRO A 7 8.31 9.68 -22.29
CA PRO A 7 9.16 8.88 -21.43
C PRO A 7 8.37 8.55 -20.16
N SER A 8 8.30 7.27 -19.81
CA SER A 8 7.74 6.86 -18.53
C SER A 8 8.44 7.67 -17.44
N PRO A 9 7.70 8.32 -16.52
CA PRO A 9 8.32 9.03 -15.41
C PRO A 9 9.31 8.09 -14.70
N PRO A 10 10.43 8.63 -14.18
CA PRO A 10 11.43 7.81 -13.50
C PRO A 10 10.73 6.97 -12.43
N ILE A 11 10.88 5.64 -12.52
CA ILE A 11 10.34 4.72 -11.53
C ILE A 11 11.13 4.96 -10.24
N PHE A 12 10.56 5.74 -9.34
CA PHE A 12 11.14 5.90 -8.01
C PHE A 12 10.93 4.59 -7.25
N ILE A 13 12.04 3.94 -6.89
CA ILE A 13 11.98 2.74 -6.06
C ILE A 13 11.84 3.22 -4.62
N GLY A 14 10.63 3.12 -4.07
CA GLY A 14 10.38 3.39 -2.66
C GLY A 14 11.31 2.57 -1.76
N LYS A 15 11.79 3.19 -0.68
CA LYS A 15 12.60 2.53 0.34
C LYS A 15 11.72 1.94 1.42
N TYR A 16 11.97 0.70 1.80
CA TYR A 16 11.27 0.09 2.91
C TYR A 16 11.66 0.73 4.25
N SER A 17 10.68 0.99 5.12
CA SER A 17 10.88 1.56 6.44
C SER A 17 10.19 0.71 7.51
N CYS A 18 10.98 0.14 8.43
CA CYS A 18 10.44 -0.63 9.56
C CYS A 18 9.54 0.21 10.46
N LYS A 19 9.78 1.52 10.54
CA LYS A 19 8.90 2.43 11.29
C LYS A 19 7.52 2.51 10.65
N LEU A 20 7.44 2.60 9.32
CA LEU A 20 6.16 2.58 8.61
C LEU A 20 5.50 1.20 8.62
N GLU A 21 6.29 0.12 8.77
CA GLU A 21 5.75 -1.23 8.99
C GLU A 21 5.06 -1.36 10.35
N GLU A 22 5.63 -0.75 11.40
CA GLU A 22 5.04 -0.66 12.74
C GLU A 22 3.76 0.19 12.70
N ASP A 23 3.79 1.37 12.07
CA ASP A 23 2.58 2.18 11.88
C ASP A 23 1.50 1.40 11.08
N ALA A 24 1.92 0.58 10.11
CA ALA A 24 1.02 -0.27 9.33
C ALA A 24 0.48 -1.47 10.14
N TYR A 25 1.17 -1.90 11.20
CA TYR A 25 0.68 -2.90 12.15
C TYR A 25 -0.54 -2.36 12.90
N ASP A 26 -0.43 -1.14 13.43
CA ASP A 26 -1.53 -0.48 14.12
C ASP A 26 -2.73 -0.29 13.17
N LEU A 27 -2.46 0.10 11.91
CA LEU A 27 -3.49 0.25 10.89
C LEU A 27 -4.33 -1.01 10.64
N VAL A 28 -3.72 -2.19 10.66
CA VAL A 28 -4.42 -3.46 10.35
C VAL A 28 -5.02 -4.12 11.60
N ASN A 29 -4.54 -3.79 12.80
CA ASN A 29 -5.00 -4.41 14.05
C ASN A 29 -5.97 -3.52 14.86
N GLU A 30 -5.81 -2.20 14.81
CA GLU A 30 -6.58 -1.28 15.65
C GLU A 30 -7.71 -0.57 14.88
N PRO A 31 -8.98 -0.70 15.30
CA PRO A 31 -10.08 0.04 14.71
C PRO A 31 -10.01 1.51 15.14
N GLY A 32 -9.77 2.41 14.18
CA GLY A 32 -9.81 3.87 14.42
C GLY A 32 -8.47 4.59 14.29
N VAL A 33 -7.39 3.87 13.98
CA VAL A 33 -6.11 4.51 13.62
C VAL A 33 -6.29 5.22 12.28
N THR A 34 -6.45 6.54 12.33
CA THR A 34 -6.18 7.42 11.19
C THR A 34 -4.67 7.47 10.99
N ALA A 35 -4.11 6.39 10.44
CA ALA A 35 -2.88 6.51 9.68
C ALA A 35 -3.15 7.55 8.59
N THR A 36 -2.11 8.26 8.17
CA THR A 36 -2.11 9.42 7.27
C THR A 36 -2.99 9.25 6.00
N ASP A 37 -3.22 10.35 5.26
CA ASP A 37 -3.90 10.28 3.96
C ASP A 37 -3.16 9.37 2.96
N ASP A 38 -1.85 9.21 3.16
CA ASP A 38 -0.95 8.38 2.36
C ASP A 38 -0.96 6.90 2.80
N LYS A 39 -2.14 6.28 2.82
CA LYS A 39 -2.30 4.86 3.21
C LYS A 39 -3.16 4.08 2.23
N LEU A 40 -2.90 2.79 2.16
CA LEU A 40 -3.68 1.83 1.40
C LEU A 40 -4.11 0.67 2.30
N ILE A 41 -5.39 0.32 2.25
CA ILE A 41 -5.94 -0.80 3.02
C ILE A 41 -6.72 -1.71 2.07
N TYR A 42 -6.50 -3.01 2.23
CA TYR A 42 -7.24 -4.06 1.55
C TYR A 42 -7.83 -4.94 2.62
N THR A 43 -9.14 -5.21 2.50
CA THR A 43 -9.84 -6.15 3.39
C THR A 43 -10.29 -7.34 2.56
N GLY A 44 -9.74 -8.51 2.86
CA GLY A 44 -10.11 -9.80 2.28
C GLY A 44 -10.89 -10.69 3.25
N GLY A 45 -11.53 -11.72 2.71
CA GLY A 45 -12.33 -12.67 3.49
C GLY A 45 -11.57 -13.91 4.01
N ASN A 46 -12.14 -14.52 5.05
CA ASN A 46 -11.87 -15.85 5.63
C ASN A 46 -10.42 -16.34 5.58
N GLY A 47 -9.56 -15.78 6.43
CA GLY A 47 -8.29 -16.39 6.83
C GLY A 47 -7.23 -16.56 5.73
N LYS A 48 -7.47 -16.05 4.52
CA LYS A 48 -6.49 -16.02 3.44
C LYS A 48 -6.22 -14.58 3.02
N VAL A 49 -4.94 -14.24 2.92
CA VAL A 49 -4.48 -12.98 2.37
C VAL A 49 -4.01 -13.23 0.94
N ASN A 50 -4.67 -12.63 -0.05
CA ASN A 50 -4.17 -12.61 -1.42
C ASN A 50 -3.49 -11.27 -1.69
N LEU A 51 -2.17 -11.23 -1.47
CA LEU A 51 -1.34 -10.06 -1.73
C LEU A 51 -1.46 -9.58 -3.19
N ARG A 52 -1.62 -10.50 -4.14
CA ARG A 52 -1.74 -10.16 -5.55
C ARG A 52 -3.03 -9.39 -5.84
N ASP A 53 -4.12 -9.80 -5.23
CA ASP A 53 -5.42 -9.12 -5.43
C ASP A 53 -5.44 -7.77 -4.72
N ALA A 54 -4.81 -7.67 -3.54
CA ALA A 54 -4.63 -6.40 -2.85
C ALA A 54 -3.83 -5.39 -3.70
N VAL A 55 -2.65 -5.78 -4.19
CA VAL A 55 -1.83 -4.90 -5.04
C VAL A 55 -2.54 -4.53 -6.34
N LYS A 56 -3.32 -5.44 -6.93
CA LYS A 56 -4.14 -5.12 -8.10
C LYS A 56 -5.24 -4.11 -7.78
N SER A 57 -5.88 -4.24 -6.63
CA SER A 57 -6.95 -3.33 -6.19
C SER A 57 -6.43 -1.90 -6.02
N TRP A 58 -5.17 -1.75 -5.60
CA TRP A 58 -4.53 -0.47 -5.37
C TRP A 58 -3.82 0.13 -6.60
N LYS A 59 -4.03 -0.42 -7.80
CA LYS A 59 -3.21 -0.04 -8.97
C LYS A 59 -3.27 1.46 -9.28
N ASN A 60 -4.40 2.12 -9.03
CA ASN A 60 -4.56 3.54 -9.32
C ASN A 60 -3.97 4.39 -8.20
N GLU A 61 -4.23 4.02 -6.96
CA GLU A 61 -3.75 4.71 -5.77
C GLU A 61 -2.22 4.59 -5.65
N LEU A 62 -1.62 3.46 -6.06
CA LEU A 62 -0.17 3.31 -6.15
C LEU A 62 0.48 4.28 -7.15
N LYS A 63 -0.26 4.81 -8.14
CA LYS A 63 0.26 5.87 -9.01
C LYS A 63 0.34 7.19 -8.25
N GLU A 64 -0.64 7.49 -7.42
CA GLU A 64 -0.65 8.68 -6.57
C GLU A 64 0.45 8.60 -5.51
N MET A 65 0.72 7.39 -4.99
CA MET A 65 1.80 7.14 -4.03
C MET A 65 3.20 7.08 -4.68
N SER A 66 3.32 7.19 -6.01
CA SER A 66 4.62 7.06 -6.70
C SER A 66 5.62 8.18 -6.39
N GLU A 67 5.13 9.32 -5.89
CA GLU A 67 5.96 10.44 -5.43
C GLU A 67 6.53 10.22 -4.02
N LYS A 68 6.01 9.23 -3.29
CA LYS A 68 6.43 8.88 -1.94
C LYS A 68 7.71 8.04 -1.98
N LYS A 69 8.64 8.34 -1.09
CA LYS A 69 9.99 7.78 -1.10
C LYS A 69 10.16 6.63 -0.12
N GLU A 70 9.30 6.52 0.87
CA GLU A 70 9.33 5.47 1.87
C GLU A 70 7.99 4.78 1.96
N PHE A 71 8.01 3.48 2.24
CA PHE A 71 6.80 2.71 2.54
C PHE A 71 7.06 1.63 3.57
N GLY A 72 6.00 1.21 4.25
CA GLY A 72 5.99 0.03 5.12
C GLY A 72 4.62 -0.61 5.09
N CYS A 73 4.57 -1.94 5.16
CA CYS A 73 3.33 -2.69 5.02
C CYS A 73 3.22 -3.77 6.08
N ASN A 74 2.01 -4.03 6.56
CA ASN A 74 1.71 -5.12 7.48
C ASN A 74 0.38 -5.79 7.12
N PHE A 75 0.11 -6.93 7.73
CA PHE A 75 -1.13 -7.67 7.52
C PHE A 75 -1.64 -8.27 8.83
N SER A 76 -2.96 -8.41 8.92
CA SER A 76 -3.62 -9.14 10.01
C SER A 76 -4.46 -10.27 9.44
N LEU A 77 -4.45 -11.40 10.16
CA LEU A 77 -5.26 -12.57 9.84
C LEU A 77 -6.37 -12.69 10.90
N GLY A 78 -7.61 -12.91 10.44
CA GLY A 78 -8.76 -13.08 11.31
C GLY A 78 -10.02 -13.36 10.48
N ASP A 79 -11.20 -13.11 11.06
CA ASP A 79 -12.49 -13.21 10.34
C ASP A 79 -12.49 -12.39 9.04
N LYS A 80 -11.80 -11.24 9.09
CA LYS A 80 -11.43 -10.44 7.93
C LYS A 80 -9.92 -10.27 7.91
N SER A 81 -9.29 -10.79 6.86
CA SER A 81 -7.87 -10.57 6.61
C SER A 81 -7.68 -9.13 6.16
N LYS A 82 -6.64 -8.44 6.65
CA LYS A 82 -6.30 -7.08 6.18
C LYS A 82 -4.86 -7.01 5.73
N ILE A 83 -4.60 -6.17 4.74
CA ILE A 83 -3.26 -5.70 4.39
C ILE A 83 -3.31 -4.18 4.42
N GLY A 84 -2.32 -3.56 5.05
CA GLY A 84 -2.16 -2.12 5.13
C GLY A 84 -0.76 -1.74 4.67
N CYS A 85 -0.65 -0.66 3.91
CA CYS A 85 0.61 -0.01 3.58
C CYS A 85 0.51 1.48 3.88
N ILE A 86 1.58 2.07 4.40
CA ILE A 86 1.71 3.51 4.65
C ILE A 86 2.88 4.03 3.82
N PHE A 87 2.71 5.21 3.25
CA PHE A 87 3.67 5.85 2.35
C PHE A 87 4.08 7.23 2.88
N LYS A 88 5.30 7.66 2.56
CA LYS A 88 5.82 8.97 2.93
C LYS A 88 6.77 9.55 1.88
#